data_AF-A0A139TRS8-F1
#
_entry.id   AF-A0A139TRS8-F1
#
_cell.length_a   1.000
_cell.length_b   1.000
_cell.length_c   1.000
_cell.angle_alpha   90.00
_cell.angle_beta   90.00
_cell.angle_gamma   90.00
#
_symmetry.space_group_name_H-M   'P 1'
#
loop_
_entity.id
_entity.type
_entity.pdbx_description
1 polymer ?
#
loop_
_entity_poly.entity_id
_entity_poly.type
_entity_poly.pdbx_seq_one_letter_code
_entity_poly.pdbx_strand_id
1 'polypeptide(L)' 'MAIRLEKGQRINLEKNNGSKLTQFCVGCNWGGIKKMDFLNLATQYRM' A
#
# COMPACT_ATOMS: atom_id res chain seq x y z
N MET A 1 12.22 1.57 -4.71
CA MET A 1 11.49 2.84 -4.94
C MET A 1 10.17 2.74 -4.19
N ALA A 2 9.90 3.64 -3.26
CA ALA A 2 8.64 3.66 -2.51
C ALA A 2 7.91 4.95 -2.83
N ILE A 3 6.67 4.84 -3.29
CA ILE A 3 5.79 5.98 -3.59
C ILE A 3 4.63 5.92 -2.60
N ARG A 4 4.43 6.99 -1.84
CA ARG A 4 3.24 7.13 -1.00
C ARG A 4 2.10 7.62 -1.90
N LEU A 5 1.08 6.78 -2.04
CA LEU A 5 -0.11 7.13 -2.82
C LEU A 5 -1.18 7.69 -1.90
N GLU A 6 -1.70 8.85 -2.25
CA GLU A 6 -2.91 9.39 -1.65
C GLU A 6 -4.15 8.99 -2.46
N LYS A 7 -5.32 9.06 -1.82
CA LYS A 7 -6.58 8.68 -2.47
C LYS A 7 -6.81 9.54 -3.72
N GLY A 8 -6.98 8.87 -4.87
CA GLY A 8 -7.21 9.54 -6.17
C GLY A 8 -5.93 9.88 -6.94
N GLN A 9 -4.76 9.65 -6.35
CA GLN A 9 -3.48 9.83 -7.03
C GLN A 9 -3.27 8.77 -8.12
N ARG A 10 -2.72 9.19 -9.26
CA ARG A 10 -2.34 8.33 -10.38
C ARG A 10 -0.82 8.32 -10.51
N ILE A 11 -0.26 7.18 -10.92
CA ILE A 11 1.16 7.03 -11.24
C ILE A 11 1.33 6.92 -12.75
N ASN A 12 2.34 7.62 -13.28
CA ASN A 12 2.72 7.45 -14.68
C ASN A 12 3.62 6.22 -14.81
N LEU A 13 3.30 5.34 -15.77
CA LEU A 13 4.03 4.12 -16.08
C LEU A 13 4.87 4.27 -17.37
N GLU A 14 5.02 5.48 -17.89
CA GLU A 14 5.92 5.80 -18.99
C GLU A 14 7.35 6.03 -18.50
N LYS A 15 8.31 5.41 -19.18
CA LYS A 15 9.74 5.65 -18.96
C LYS A 15 10.17 6.91 -19.71
N ASN A 16 11.29 7.49 -19.30
CA ASN A 16 11.84 8.71 -19.93
C ASN A 16 12.13 8.57 -21.44
N ASN A 17 12.24 7.34 -21.95
CA ASN A 17 12.45 7.05 -23.37
C ASN A 17 11.15 6.82 -24.16
N GLY A 18 9.97 7.11 -23.58
CA GLY A 18 8.66 6.97 -24.23
C GLY A 18 8.07 5.55 -24.22
N SER A 19 8.80 4.55 -23.73
CA SER A 19 8.26 3.19 -23.60
C SER A 19 7.34 3.04 -22.39
N LYS A 20 6.28 2.22 -22.52
CA LYS A 20 5.28 1.97 -21.46
C LYS A 20 5.62 0.71 -20.67
N LEU A 21 5.55 0.77 -19.33
CA LEU A 21 5.54 -0.42 -18.48
C LEU A 21 4.17 -1.10 -18.58
N THR A 22 4.11 -2.22 -19.31
CA THR A 22 2.91 -3.04 -19.49
C THR A 22 2.72 -4.07 -18.38
N GLN A 23 3.79 -4.41 -17.66
CA GLN A 23 3.80 -5.36 -16.55
C GLN A 23 4.59 -4.75 -15.38
N PHE A 24 3.99 -4.76 -14.19
CA PHE A 24 4.63 -4.29 -12.97
C PHE A 24 4.03 -5.00 -11.75
N CYS A 25 4.82 -5.13 -10.69
CA CYS A 25 4.38 -5.67 -9.41
C CYS A 25 4.20 -4.52 -8.42
N VAL A 26 3.19 -4.64 -7.56
CA VAL A 26 2.92 -3.67 -6.49
C VAL A 26 2.94 -4.41 -5.16
N GLY A 27 3.80 -3.96 -4.25
CA GLY A 27 3.77 -4.35 -2.85
C GLY A 27 3.18 -3.22 -2.03
N CYS A 28 2.16 -3.53 -1.23
CA CYS A 28 1.58 -2.58 -0.29
C CYS A 28 1.87 -3.06 1.12
N ASN A 29 2.36 -2.17 1.99
CA ASN A 29 2.41 -2.45 3.42
C ASN A 29 1.01 -2.27 3.99
N TRP A 30 0.27 -3.36 4.15
CA TRP A 30 -1.00 -3.33 4.87
C TRP A 30 -0.62 -3.33 6.35
N GLY A 31 -0.81 -2.21 7.04
CA GLY A 31 -0.66 -2.19 8.49
C GLY A 31 -1.57 -3.25 9.12
N GLY A 32 -1.14 -3.85 10.24
CA GLY A 32 -1.94 -4.88 10.91
C GLY A 32 -3.35 -4.37 11.25
N ILE A 33 -4.36 -5.22 11.03
CA ILE A 33 -5.75 -4.88 11.36
C ILE A 33 -5.84 -4.79 12.88
N LYS A 34 -6.15 -3.60 13.40
CA LYS A 34 -6.42 -3.40 14.83
C LYS A 34 -7.81 -3.94 15.13
N LYS A 35 -7.88 -5.05 15.87
CA LYS A 35 -9.13 -5.53 16.47
C LYS A 35 -9.24 -4.96 17.88
N MET A 36 -10.30 -4.23 18.15
CA MET A 36 -10.66 -3.77 19.49
C MET A 36 -11.54 -4.86 20.12
N ASP A 37 -10.98 -5.69 20.99
CA ASP A 37 -11.78 -6.64 21.77
C ASP A 37 -12.43 -5.92 22.96
N PHE A 38 -13.66 -6.33 23.30
CA PHE A 38 -14.63 -5.70 24.20
C PHE A 38 -14.09 -5.33 25.61
N LEU A 39 -12.95 -5.86 26.04
CA LEU A 39 -12.34 -5.63 27.35
C LEU A 39 -11.04 -4.80 27.32
N ASN A 40 -10.58 -4.30 26.16
CA ASN A 40 -9.43 -3.37 26.04
C ASN A 40 -8.10 -3.80 26.72
N LEU A 41 -7.93 -5.07 27.10
CA LEU A 41 -6.77 -5.53 27.89
C LEU A 41 -5.51 -5.80 27.05
N ALA A 42 -5.59 -5.89 25.72
CA ALA A 42 -4.43 -5.98 24.84
C ALA A 42 -4.76 -5.55 23.41
N THR A 43 -3.91 -4.70 22.80
CA THR A 43 -3.98 -4.42 21.36
C THR A 43 -3.32 -5.58 20.61
N GLN A 44 -4.12 -6.45 19.99
CA GLN A 44 -3.60 -7.54 19.15
C GLN A 44 -3.46 -7.05 17.70
N TYR A 45 -2.22 -6.99 17.21
CA TYR A 45 -1.97 -6.78 15.78
C TYR A 45 -2.05 -8.15 15.10
N ARG A 46 -3.06 -8.37 14.25
CA ARG A 46 -3.11 -9.48 13.28
C ARG A 46 -2.48 -8.98 11.98
N MET A 47 -1.47 -9.70 11.48
CA MET A 47 -0.97 -9.56 10.11
C MET A 47 -1.74 -10.51 9.20
#